data_AF-D7GNW6-F1
#
_entry.id   AF-D7GNW6-F1
#
_cell.length_a   1.000
_cell.length_b   1.000
_cell.length_c   1.000
_cell.angle_alpha   90.00
_cell.angle_beta   90.00
_cell.angle_gamma   90.00
#
_symmetry.space_group_name_H-M   'P 1'
#
loop_
_entity.id
_entity.type
_entity.pdbx_description
1 polymer ?
#
loop_
_entity_poly.entity_id
_entity_poly.type
_entity_poly.pdbx_seq_one_letter_code
_entity_poly.pdbx_strand_id
1 'polypeptide(L)'
;MSWSTPKTDWNGETVDGVYTGDRFNAVDFNRIKNNLEYLRELAIKMYDEFAIQSVGSDKTVKDYFYADEINALEANLVTINTHSLKRSYGTAPTYAANGNTMDFKELNRLEGAILDLYDRLTNESEGRRTFTWNFGMKGGL
;
A
#
# COMPACT_ATOMS: atom_id res chain seq x y z
N MET A 1 6.40 9.93 -7.09
CA MET A 1 6.22 10.02 -5.62
C MET A 1 7.38 9.33 -4.91
N SER A 2 7.62 9.60 -3.62
CA SER A 2 8.65 8.89 -2.84
C SER A 2 8.00 7.92 -1.85
N TRP A 3 8.53 6.70 -1.76
CA TRP A 3 8.13 5.71 -0.77
C TRP A 3 8.35 6.24 0.66
N SER A 4 7.43 5.93 1.56
CA SER A 4 7.54 6.19 2.99
C SER A 4 7.16 4.93 3.77
N THR A 5 7.94 4.54 4.77
CA THR A 5 7.71 3.31 5.53
C THR A 5 6.29 3.30 6.16
N PRO A 6 5.43 2.33 5.81
CA PRO A 6 4.10 2.21 6.38
C PRO A 6 4.14 1.98 7.89
N LYS A 7 3.12 2.49 8.60
CA LYS A 7 2.93 2.22 10.02
C LYS A 7 2.15 0.93 10.18
N THR A 8 2.73 -0.06 10.85
CA THR A 8 2.15 -1.42 10.99
C THR A 8 1.99 -1.86 12.44
N ASP A 9 2.23 -0.92 13.37
CA ASP A 9 2.13 -1.06 14.81
C ASP A 9 1.03 -0.16 15.37
N TRP A 10 -0.07 0.00 14.64
CA TRP A 10 -1.24 0.73 15.12
C TRP A 10 -1.81 0.05 16.36
N ASN A 11 -1.94 0.82 17.44
CA ASN A 11 -2.51 0.34 18.70
C ASN A 11 -3.72 1.18 19.09
N GLY A 12 -4.76 0.51 19.58
CA GLY A 12 -5.97 1.16 20.07
C GLY A 12 -6.70 0.28 21.07
N GLU A 13 -7.17 0.90 22.14
CA GLU A 13 -8.04 0.27 23.12
C GLU A 13 -9.21 1.21 23.43
N THR A 14 -10.40 0.65 23.61
CA THR A 14 -11.55 1.41 24.09
C THR A 14 -11.91 0.91 25.47
N VAL A 15 -11.57 1.71 26.49
CA VAL A 15 -11.88 1.45 27.89
C VAL A 15 -12.96 2.44 28.30
N ASP A 16 -14.09 1.94 28.82
CA ASP A 16 -15.22 2.75 29.27
C ASP A 16 -15.74 3.77 28.23
N GLY A 17 -15.71 3.41 26.95
CA GLY A 17 -16.16 4.26 25.84
C GLY A 17 -15.16 5.34 25.42
N VAL A 18 -13.97 5.38 26.00
CA VAL A 18 -12.88 6.29 25.63
C VAL A 18 -11.83 5.55 24.82
N TYR A 19 -11.63 5.98 23.57
CA TYR A 19 -10.56 5.45 22.73
C TYR A 19 -9.20 6.01 23.17
N THR A 20 -8.31 5.11 23.58
CA THR A 20 -6.92 5.37 23.95
C THR A 20 -6.01 4.63 22.97
N GLY A 21 -5.18 5.37 22.24
CA GLY A 21 -4.27 4.80 21.26
C GLY A 21 -4.00 5.73 20.09
N ASP A 22 -3.44 5.16 19.04
CA ASP A 22 -3.09 5.83 17.80
C ASP A 22 -4.33 6.30 17.06
N ARG A 23 -4.29 7.55 16.59
CA ARG A 23 -5.38 8.14 15.80
C ARG A 23 -4.92 8.34 14.37
N PHE A 24 -5.76 7.89 13.45
CA PHE A 24 -5.58 8.12 12.02
C PHE A 24 -5.70 9.62 11.70
N ASN A 25 -4.73 10.16 10.99
CA ASN A 25 -4.70 11.58 10.61
C ASN A 25 -4.34 11.78 9.12
N ALA A 26 -4.29 13.04 8.70
CA ALA A 26 -4.06 13.41 7.31
C ALA A 26 -2.69 12.96 6.79
N VAL A 27 -1.66 12.93 7.64
CA VAL A 27 -0.31 12.45 7.27
C VAL A 27 -0.35 10.96 6.98
N ASP A 28 -1.09 10.19 7.77
CA ASP A 28 -1.24 8.74 7.56
C ASP A 28 -1.99 8.44 6.27
N PHE A 29 -3.08 9.18 6.01
CA PHE A 29 -3.81 9.08 4.75
C PHE A 29 -2.92 9.38 3.54
N ASN A 30 -2.18 10.48 3.58
CA ASN A 30 -1.29 10.88 2.49
C ASN A 30 -0.14 9.86 2.32
N ARG A 31 0.38 9.29 3.41
CA ARG A 31 1.40 8.22 3.36
C ARG A 31 0.85 7.00 2.60
N ILE A 32 -0.32 6.49 3.00
CA ILE A 32 -0.93 5.30 2.39
C ILE A 32 -1.21 5.56 0.90
N LYS A 33 -1.83 6.71 0.58
CA LYS A 33 -2.11 7.13 -0.80
C LYS A 33 -0.83 7.13 -1.65
N ASN A 34 0.21 7.85 -1.20
CA ASN A 34 1.45 8.02 -1.96
C ASN A 34 2.21 6.69 -2.11
N ASN A 35 2.13 5.81 -1.11
CA ASN A 35 2.71 4.47 -1.17
C ASN A 35 2.01 3.58 -2.21
N LEU A 36 0.68 3.63 -2.30
CA LEU A 36 -0.07 2.89 -3.33
C LEU A 36 0.27 3.37 -4.74
N GLU A 37 0.40 4.69 -4.94
CA GLU A 37 0.87 5.25 -6.21
C GLU A 37 2.29 4.77 -6.54
N TYR A 38 3.20 4.78 -5.56
CA TYR A 38 4.57 4.28 -5.72
C TYR A 38 4.59 2.77 -6.07
N LEU A 39 3.79 1.96 -5.38
CA LEU A 39 3.67 0.53 -5.66
C LEU A 39 3.16 0.26 -7.07
N ARG A 40 2.20 1.04 -7.55
CA ARG A 40 1.75 0.97 -8.95
C ARG A 40 2.92 1.28 -9.90
N GLU A 41 3.62 2.40 -9.70
CA GLU A 41 4.77 2.79 -10.53
C GLU A 41 5.88 1.72 -10.55
N LEU A 42 6.08 1.02 -9.43
CA LEU A 42 7.02 -0.09 -9.33
C LEU A 42 6.50 -1.33 -10.07
N ALA A 43 5.22 -1.69 -9.89
CA ALA A 43 4.61 -2.86 -10.50
C ALA A 43 4.59 -2.77 -12.03
N ILE A 44 4.18 -1.64 -12.62
CA ILE A 44 4.11 -1.46 -14.08
C ILE A 44 5.48 -1.49 -14.79
N LYS A 45 6.59 -1.42 -14.04
CA LYS A 45 7.93 -1.63 -14.61
C LYS A 45 8.24 -3.11 -14.87
N MET A 46 7.48 -4.03 -14.26
CA MET A 46 7.74 -5.48 -14.27
C MET A 46 6.57 -6.29 -14.80
N TYR A 47 5.35 -5.75 -14.70
CA TYR A 47 4.08 -6.35 -15.08
C TYR A 47 3.37 -5.49 -16.14
N ASP A 48 2.30 -6.01 -16.73
CA ASP A 48 1.48 -5.28 -17.69
C ASP A 48 0.92 -3.97 -17.10
N GLU A 49 0.71 -2.98 -17.96
CA GLU A 49 0.20 -1.69 -17.53
C GLU A 49 -1.24 -1.80 -16.99
N PHE A 50 -1.48 -1.18 -15.84
CA PHE A 50 -2.81 -1.06 -15.24
C PHE A 50 -2.98 0.31 -14.57
N ALA A 51 -4.23 0.70 -14.32
CA ALA A 51 -4.57 1.93 -13.61
C ALA A 51 -5.09 1.63 -12.21
N ILE A 52 -4.89 2.59 -11.30
CA ILE A 52 -5.54 2.61 -9.99
C ILE A 52 -6.48 3.81 -9.93
N GLN A 53 -7.46 3.78 -9.05
CA GLN A 53 -8.42 4.87 -8.85
C GLN A 53 -7.70 6.08 -8.26
N SER A 54 -8.04 7.28 -8.74
CA SER A 54 -7.57 8.51 -8.09
C SER A 54 -8.33 8.72 -6.79
N VAL A 55 -7.59 8.82 -5.68
CA VAL A 55 -8.15 9.00 -4.33
C VAL A 55 -8.39 10.48 -4.01
N GLY A 56 -7.97 11.39 -4.90
CA GLY A 56 -8.09 12.85 -4.72
C GLY A 56 -6.82 13.51 -4.21
N SER A 57 -6.93 14.78 -3.82
CA SER A 57 -5.81 15.62 -3.36
C SER A 57 -5.31 15.21 -1.97
N ASP A 58 -4.08 15.61 -1.65
CA ASP A 58 -3.53 15.41 -0.31
C ASP A 58 -4.40 16.11 0.74
N LYS A 59 -4.64 15.41 1.85
CA LYS A 59 -5.42 15.89 2.97
C LYS A 59 -4.57 16.79 3.86
N THR A 60 -5.21 17.81 4.42
CA THR A 60 -4.69 18.64 5.50
C THR A 60 -5.40 18.31 6.80
N VAL A 61 -4.91 18.83 7.93
CA VAL A 61 -5.52 18.62 9.26
C VAL A 61 -6.98 19.08 9.34
N LYS A 62 -7.43 19.95 8.43
CA LYS A 62 -8.79 20.48 8.38
C LYS A 62 -9.75 19.65 7.53
N ASP A 63 -9.22 18.73 6.72
CA ASP A 63 -10.03 17.96 5.77
C ASP A 63 -10.67 16.76 6.43
N TYR A 64 -11.88 16.43 5.96
CA TYR A 64 -12.59 15.24 6.36
C TYR A 64 -12.14 14.03 5.54
N PHE A 65 -12.16 12.86 6.18
CA PHE A 65 -11.99 11.57 5.52
C PHE A 65 -13.36 11.08 5.05
N TYR A 66 -13.52 10.93 3.75
CA TYR A 66 -14.75 10.38 3.19
C TYR A 66 -14.63 8.88 2.99
N ALA A 67 -15.75 8.16 3.15
CA ALA A 67 -15.77 6.71 3.08
C ALA A 67 -15.39 6.18 1.69
N ASP A 68 -15.75 6.89 0.64
CA ASP A 68 -15.38 6.60 -0.75
C ASP A 68 -13.87 6.69 -0.99
N GLU A 69 -13.19 7.69 -0.41
CA GLU A 69 -11.74 7.84 -0.49
C GLU A 69 -11.02 6.66 0.20
N ILE A 70 -11.50 6.24 1.37
CA ILE A 70 -10.95 5.08 2.06
C ILE A 70 -11.20 3.79 1.27
N ASN A 71 -12.42 3.61 0.75
CA ASN A 71 -12.74 2.47 -0.12
C ASN A 71 -11.87 2.46 -1.38
N ALA A 72 -11.51 3.63 -1.92
CA ALA A 72 -10.62 3.74 -3.06
C ALA A 72 -9.18 3.30 -2.72
N LEU A 73 -8.67 3.61 -1.51
CA LEU A 73 -7.37 3.10 -1.05
C LEU A 73 -7.37 1.56 -0.98
N GLU A 74 -8.41 0.97 -0.42
CA GLU A 74 -8.57 -0.49 -0.34
C GLU A 74 -8.69 -1.14 -1.72
N ALA A 75 -9.51 -0.56 -2.61
CA ALA A 75 -9.66 -1.02 -3.98
C ALA A 75 -8.35 -0.94 -4.78
N ASN A 76 -7.56 0.12 -4.55
CA ASN A 76 -6.25 0.29 -5.18
C ASN A 76 -5.25 -0.77 -4.74
N LEU A 77 -5.21 -1.10 -3.44
CA LEU A 77 -4.38 -2.21 -2.94
C LEU A 77 -4.76 -3.53 -3.63
N VAL A 78 -6.06 -3.85 -3.67
CA VAL A 78 -6.57 -5.07 -4.33
C VAL A 78 -6.20 -5.10 -5.80
N THR A 79 -6.33 -3.97 -6.51
CA THR A 79 -5.98 -3.84 -7.92
C THR A 79 -4.50 -4.09 -8.16
N ILE A 80 -3.62 -3.40 -7.42
CA ILE A 80 -2.15 -3.59 -7.52
C ILE A 80 -1.78 -5.06 -7.29
N ASN A 81 -2.33 -5.66 -6.24
CA ASN A 81 -2.06 -7.06 -5.92
C ASN A 81 -2.57 -8.03 -7.00
N THR A 82 -3.76 -7.79 -7.55
CA THR A 82 -4.35 -8.64 -8.62
C THR A 82 -3.53 -8.60 -9.91
N HIS A 83 -2.96 -7.44 -10.23
CA HIS A 83 -2.14 -7.24 -11.42
C HIS A 83 -0.64 -7.54 -11.22
N SER A 84 -0.22 -7.91 -10.01
CA SER A 84 1.17 -8.27 -9.70
C SER A 84 1.30 -9.67 -9.09
N LEU A 85 1.45 -9.75 -7.77
CA LEU A 85 1.87 -10.94 -7.04
C LEU A 85 0.71 -11.86 -6.61
N LYS A 86 -0.54 -11.39 -6.72
CA LYS A 86 -1.78 -12.15 -6.43
C LYS A 86 -1.75 -12.85 -5.06
N ARG A 87 -1.32 -12.12 -4.02
CA ARG A 87 -1.21 -12.60 -2.65
C ARG A 87 -2.56 -12.52 -1.92
N SER A 88 -2.69 -13.22 -0.80
CA SER A 88 -3.87 -13.11 0.07
C SER A 88 -3.56 -12.19 1.24
N TYR A 89 -4.23 -11.03 1.29
CA TYR A 89 -4.11 -10.02 2.37
C TYR A 89 -5.41 -9.86 3.18
N GLY A 90 -6.22 -10.93 3.20
CA GLY A 90 -7.55 -10.91 3.81
C GLY A 90 -8.61 -10.20 2.97
N THR A 91 -9.75 -9.93 3.58
CA THR A 91 -10.89 -9.27 2.94
C THR A 91 -10.78 -7.76 3.14
N ALA A 92 -10.92 -6.99 2.06
CA ALA A 92 -10.98 -5.54 2.14
C ALA A 92 -12.31 -5.11 2.81
N PRO A 93 -12.25 -4.34 3.90
CA PRO A 93 -13.45 -3.77 4.50
C PRO A 93 -14.10 -2.75 3.54
N THR A 94 -15.40 -2.52 3.71
CA THR A 94 -16.15 -1.51 2.95
C THR A 94 -16.79 -0.54 3.92
N TYR A 95 -16.49 0.74 3.75
CA TYR A 95 -16.98 1.81 4.59
C TYR A 95 -18.19 2.49 3.95
N ALA A 96 -19.21 2.77 4.76
CA ALA A 96 -20.39 3.52 4.37
C ALA A 96 -20.36 4.92 5.00
N ALA A 97 -20.97 5.90 4.34
CA ALA A 97 -21.10 7.25 4.90
C ALA A 97 -21.85 7.22 6.24
N ASN A 98 -21.35 7.98 7.23
CA ASN A 98 -21.83 7.99 8.62
C ASN A 98 -21.74 6.62 9.34
N GLY A 99 -20.97 5.67 8.80
CA GLY A 99 -20.67 4.39 9.43
C GLY A 99 -19.48 4.46 10.39
N ASN A 100 -19.04 3.30 10.85
CA ASN A 100 -17.84 3.18 11.67
C ASN A 100 -16.59 3.55 10.85
N THR A 101 -15.67 4.25 11.51
CA THR A 101 -14.32 4.52 10.99
C THR A 101 -13.45 3.27 11.13
N MET A 102 -12.41 3.16 10.30
CA MET A 102 -11.43 2.08 10.33
C MET A 102 -10.88 1.84 11.74
N ASP A 103 -10.74 0.58 12.12
CA ASP A 103 -10.05 0.20 13.35
C ASP A 103 -8.53 0.02 13.13
N PHE A 104 -7.79 -0.06 14.23
CA PHE A 104 -6.33 -0.23 14.19
C PHE A 104 -5.91 -1.56 13.56
N LYS A 105 -6.76 -2.61 13.60
CA LYS A 105 -6.45 -3.92 13.00
C LYS A 105 -6.58 -3.84 11.48
N GLU A 106 -7.59 -3.14 10.98
CA GLU A 106 -7.81 -2.86 9.57
C GLU A 106 -6.66 -2.02 9.01
N LEU A 107 -6.20 -1.01 9.74
CA LEU A 107 -5.02 -0.22 9.38
C LEU A 107 -3.74 -1.06 9.34
N ASN A 108 -3.50 -1.89 10.36
CA ASN A 108 -2.35 -2.80 10.38
C ASN A 108 -2.38 -3.79 9.20
N ARG A 109 -3.57 -4.29 8.83
CA ARG A 109 -3.73 -5.17 7.67
C ARG A 109 -3.42 -4.42 6.36
N LEU A 110 -3.97 -3.22 6.18
CA LEU A 110 -3.79 -2.39 4.98
C LEU A 110 -2.32 -2.00 4.80
N GLU A 111 -1.72 -1.36 5.80
CA GLU A 111 -0.32 -0.90 5.75
C GLU A 111 0.66 -2.08 5.76
N GLY A 112 0.33 -3.19 6.45
CA GLY A 112 1.12 -4.42 6.41
C GLY A 112 1.13 -5.07 5.03
N ALA A 113 -0.01 -5.08 4.33
CA ALA A 113 -0.09 -5.57 2.96
C ALA A 113 0.70 -4.68 1.98
N ILE A 114 0.65 -3.36 2.17
CA ILE A 114 1.45 -2.39 1.39
C ILE A 114 2.95 -2.66 1.60
N LEU A 115 3.38 -2.90 2.84
CA LEU A 115 4.78 -3.21 3.16
C LEU A 115 5.23 -4.55 2.53
N ASP A 116 4.45 -5.63 2.69
CA ASP A 116 4.81 -6.93 2.09
C ASP A 116 4.85 -6.88 0.55
N LEU A 117 3.94 -6.13 -0.09
CA LEU A 117 4.00 -5.88 -1.53
C LEU A 117 5.25 -5.10 -1.92
N TYR A 118 5.60 -4.05 -1.18
CA TYR A 118 6.79 -3.25 -1.45
C TYR A 118 8.05 -4.10 -1.38
N ASP A 119 8.23 -4.86 -0.30
CA ASP A 119 9.42 -5.70 -0.12
C ASP A 119 9.55 -6.71 -1.25
N ARG A 120 8.46 -7.36 -1.64
CA ARG A 120 8.48 -8.36 -2.71
C ARG A 120 8.73 -7.75 -4.09
N LEU A 121 8.03 -6.67 -4.43
CA LEU A 121 8.20 -5.99 -5.72
C LEU A 121 9.60 -5.37 -5.84
N THR A 122 10.14 -4.85 -4.75
CA THR A 122 11.51 -4.32 -4.73
C THR A 122 12.52 -5.44 -4.90
N ASN A 123 12.39 -6.54 -4.15
CA ASN A 123 13.24 -7.72 -4.30
C ASN A 123 13.18 -8.30 -5.71
N GLU A 124 12.00 -8.33 -6.34
CA GLU A 124 11.84 -8.77 -7.73
C GLU A 124 12.52 -7.81 -8.72
N SER A 125 12.31 -6.50 -8.54
CA SER A 125 12.90 -5.47 -9.39
C SER A 125 14.44 -5.49 -9.32
N GLU A 126 15.00 -5.63 -8.11
CA GLU A 126 16.43 -5.74 -7.90
C GLU A 126 16.99 -7.08 -8.39
N GLY A 127 16.29 -8.18 -8.13
CA GLY A 127 16.68 -9.51 -8.58
C GLY A 127 16.64 -9.70 -10.10
N ARG A 128 15.71 -9.03 -10.80
CA ARG A 128 15.67 -9.02 -12.28
C ARG A 128 16.87 -8.28 -12.88
N ARG A 129 17.51 -7.35 -12.16
CA ARG A 129 18.65 -6.54 -12.68
C ARG A 129 19.98 -7.30 -12.72
N THR A 130 20.00 -8.59 -12.45
CA THR A 130 21.23 -9.39 -12.51
C THR A 130 21.07 -10.66 -13.33
N PHE A 131 21.40 -10.57 -14.62
CA PHE A 131 22.18 -11.60 -15.31
C PHE A 131 23.01 -10.92 -16.42
N THR A 132 24.03 -10.16 -16.01
CA THR A 132 25.13 -9.84 -16.93
C THR A 132 25.89 -11.15 -17.19
N TRP A 133 25.46 -11.87 -18.22
CA TRP A 133 26.11 -13.09 -18.66
C TRP A 133 27.37 -12.69 -19.43
N ASN A 134 28.47 -12.51 -18.70
CA ASN A 134 29.78 -12.39 -19.32
C ASN A 134 30.17 -13.78 -19.83
N PHE A 135 29.93 -14.05 -21.12
CA PHE A 135 30.62 -15.14 -21.81
C PHE A 135 32.12 -14.86 -21.69
N GLY A 136 32.76 -15.52 -20.74
CA GLY A 136 34.20 -15.62 -20.74
C GLY A 136 34.60 -16.32 -22.03
N MET A 137 35.16 -15.57 -22.98
CA MET A 137 35.94 -16.18 -24.07
C MET A 137 37.14 -16.89 -23.42
N LYS A 138 37.00 -18.20 -23.22
CA LYS A 138 38.07 -19.15 -22.91
C LYS A 138 37.81 -20.32 -23.86
N GLY A 139 38.58 -20.62 -24.90
CA GLY A 139 39.93 -20.27 -25.31
C GLY A 139 40.51 -21.53 -25.97
N GLY A 140 41.20 -21.38 -27.11
CA GLY A 140 41.98 -22.45 -27.79
C GLY A 140 41.21 -23.15 -28.93
N LEU A 141 41.75 -23.31 -30.14
CA LEU A 141 43.10 -23.20 -30.71
C LEU A 141 43.03 -22.47 -32.06
#